data_AF-A0A377I6Y5-F1
#
_entry.id   AF-A0A377I6Y5-F1
#
_cell.length_a   1.000
_cell.length_b   1.000
_cell.length_c   1.000
_cell.angle_alpha   90.00
_cell.angle_beta   90.00
_cell.angle_gamma   90.00
#
_symmetry.space_group_name_H-M   'P 1'
#
loop_
_entity.id
_entity.type
_entity.pdbx_description
1 polymer ?
#
loop_
_entity_poly.entity_id
_entity_poly.type
_entity_poly.pdbx_seq_one_letter_code
_entity_poly.pdbx_strand_id
1 'polypeptide(L)'
;MKDLLPKIDSQDGEFHNGDPASGTQGTRVTAEWLNNVQAHLRDVGEEVKYLLLQAGLTPIPSKNTQIYEAIMAVINANRRNGNTTQKGEIQLTDSINMASSVFGASALAVKTAFDKAERAYHLAESKQSPATTLAGYGIGDFKVGTSTGDANDCKIDGNYYFASGQNLPSAGEWHIEVISGGQNNAIRQIARKANESKVQTRYFNGTSWSAWKEVGGDGVPVGSVVAFPSAVQNPHGFLRCDGSTFGRTTYPALYQALGVNTLPDLRRSDVGMTAYFATDNIPEGWIAFDDIEEQVSEQAYPELYRHLVAKYGSLSAVPKAKDRFIRNAGALLAVGEVQQDALQDHFHYIPTEAGGDYQAEKGITIVIHDSDTTNVVPGAFKPAQKGRVQANNVAVADGARAKTYLASTKDTTEKDTRTAEETRPKSLVLKLCIKAQNTLDGVQFWIKAFGEIANAGQLDASRLAQDIQEVKAKKADVLHTHTASDITDFDTGVDNRIAQLFTYQKIGDFEVRKYPDGTMIQTYTIRQNDLYEWFEKSFNWAIAFVDTPLIFSKVTTSIGGSHNAGVNILTKSNNATCYYHEYEHGGSNQGNVRIQFLAIGRWK
;
A
#
# COMPACT_ATOMS: atom_id res chain seq x y z
N MET A 1 74.00 62.00 80.90
CA MET A 1 73.96 63.15 81.84
C MET A 1 74.54 62.77 83.20
N LYS A 2 75.43 63.60 83.75
CA LYS A 2 75.90 63.51 85.14
C LYS A 2 74.75 63.66 86.15
N ASP A 3 74.92 63.07 87.33
CA ASP A 3 74.03 63.28 88.48
C ASP A 3 74.02 64.75 88.92
N LEU A 4 73.19 65.11 89.91
CA LEU A 4 73.16 66.49 90.42
C LEU A 4 74.52 66.93 90.98
N LEU A 5 74.85 68.21 90.81
CA LEU A 5 76.02 68.82 91.44
C LEU A 5 76.01 68.52 92.95
N PRO A 6 77.11 68.03 93.54
CA PRO A 6 77.21 67.84 94.99
C PRO A 6 76.93 69.15 95.70
N LYS A 7 76.16 69.16 96.79
CA LYS A 7 75.87 70.39 97.56
C LYS A 7 77.16 71.07 98.03
N ILE A 8 77.18 72.41 98.08
CA ILE A 8 78.33 73.15 98.62
C ILE A 8 78.45 72.86 100.12
N ASP A 9 79.68 72.85 100.64
CA ASP A 9 79.95 72.59 102.05
C ASP A 9 79.54 73.79 102.91
N SER A 10 78.26 73.84 103.28
CA SER A 10 77.62 74.82 104.16
C SER A 10 76.50 74.15 104.97
N GLN A 11 75.92 74.88 105.93
CA GLN A 11 74.93 74.30 106.86
C GLN A 11 73.66 73.80 106.16
N ASP A 12 73.28 74.40 105.03
CA ASP A 12 72.09 74.06 104.23
C ASP A 12 72.42 73.57 102.81
N GLY A 13 73.67 73.69 102.38
CA GLY A 13 74.12 73.36 101.04
C GLY A 13 73.92 74.48 100.02
N GLU A 14 73.78 75.73 100.48
CA GLU A 14 73.73 76.94 99.65
C GLU A 14 74.89 77.91 99.93
N PHE A 15 75.06 78.90 99.04
CA PHE A 15 76.09 79.94 99.19
C PHE A 15 75.59 81.08 100.08
N HIS A 16 76.38 81.43 101.08
CA HIS A 16 76.11 82.54 102.00
C HIS A 16 77.16 83.65 101.87
N ASN A 17 76.72 84.90 101.97
CA ASN A 17 77.63 86.04 102.10
C ASN A 17 78.28 86.03 103.50
N GLY A 18 79.53 86.47 103.57
CA GLY A 18 80.15 86.74 104.87
C GLY A 18 79.59 88.02 105.48
N ASP A 19 79.58 88.09 106.81
CA ASP A 19 79.23 89.29 107.56
C ASP A 19 80.46 89.78 108.36
N PRO A 20 81.10 90.87 107.92
CA PRO A 20 82.28 91.42 108.58
C PRO A 20 82.02 91.92 110.00
N ALA A 21 80.76 92.30 110.32
CA ALA A 21 80.40 92.85 111.63
C ALA A 21 80.30 91.76 112.71
N SER A 22 79.92 90.54 112.34
CA SER A 22 79.86 89.37 113.24
C SER A 22 81.07 88.44 113.15
N GLY A 23 81.97 88.68 112.19
CA GLY A 23 83.12 87.79 111.93
C GLY A 23 82.76 86.50 111.17
N THR A 24 81.51 86.38 110.71
CA THR A 24 81.02 85.22 109.96
C THR A 24 81.63 85.21 108.55
N GLN A 25 82.37 84.17 108.21
CA GLN A 25 82.97 84.02 106.88
C GLN A 25 81.92 83.56 105.85
N GLY A 26 81.99 84.09 104.64
CA GLY A 26 81.12 83.65 103.54
C GLY A 26 81.49 82.25 103.05
N THR A 27 80.54 81.58 102.39
CA THR A 27 80.76 80.24 101.82
C THR A 27 81.85 80.30 100.77
N ARG A 28 82.97 79.62 101.02
CA ARG A 28 84.09 79.57 100.09
C ARG A 28 83.74 78.73 98.87
N VAL A 29 83.91 79.30 97.69
CA VAL A 29 83.87 78.53 96.43
C VAL A 29 85.14 77.70 96.33
N THR A 30 85.01 76.37 96.35
CA THR A 30 86.15 75.46 96.25
C THR A 30 86.48 75.12 94.80
N ALA A 31 87.74 74.72 94.55
CA ALA A 31 88.14 74.21 93.23
C ALA A 31 87.35 72.94 92.86
N GLU A 32 87.01 72.11 93.85
CA GLU A 32 86.15 70.93 93.66
C GLU A 32 84.77 71.31 93.13
N TRP A 33 84.11 72.31 93.74
CA TRP A 33 82.81 72.79 93.26
C TRP A 33 82.90 73.34 91.83
N LEU A 34 83.86 74.22 91.53
CA LEU A 34 84.01 74.79 90.18
C LEU A 34 84.37 73.74 89.12
N ASN A 35 85.21 72.75 89.48
CA ASN A 35 85.52 71.63 88.60
C ASN A 35 84.29 70.76 88.35
N ASN A 36 83.46 70.54 89.37
CA ASN A 36 82.18 69.84 89.22
C ASN A 36 81.25 70.64 88.29
N VAL A 37 81.06 71.95 88.50
CA VAL A 37 80.26 72.82 87.60
C VAL A 37 80.77 72.75 86.17
N GLN A 38 82.08 72.91 85.95
CA GLN A 38 82.69 72.81 84.63
C GLN A 38 82.42 71.45 84.00
N ALA A 39 82.54 70.37 84.76
CA ALA A 39 82.34 69.03 84.24
C ALA A 39 80.86 68.74 83.88
N HIS A 40 79.89 69.33 84.61
CA HIS A 40 78.47 69.23 84.28
C HIS A 40 78.11 70.05 83.04
N LEU A 41 78.62 71.27 82.93
CA LEU A 41 78.41 72.10 81.73
C LEU A 41 79.00 71.44 80.47
N ARG A 42 80.17 70.80 80.60
CA ARG A 42 80.76 70.03 79.51
C ARG A 42 79.93 68.80 79.15
N ASP A 43 79.43 68.07 80.14
CA ASP A 43 78.57 66.90 79.93
C ASP A 43 77.26 67.25 79.21
N VAL A 44 76.56 68.30 79.65
CA VAL A 44 75.38 68.84 78.93
C VAL A 44 75.76 69.27 77.52
N GLY A 45 76.93 69.89 77.35
CA GLY A 45 77.46 70.25 76.04
C GLY A 45 77.70 69.04 75.12
N GLU A 46 78.17 67.91 75.65
CA GLU A 46 78.35 66.66 74.89
C GLU A 46 77.01 66.02 74.50
N GLU A 47 76.00 66.03 75.36
CA GLU A 47 74.64 65.54 75.03
C GLU A 47 74.00 66.40 73.91
N VAL A 48 74.17 67.72 73.96
CA VAL A 48 73.71 68.64 72.91
C VAL A 48 74.48 68.41 71.60
N LYS A 49 75.80 68.17 71.66
CA LYS A 49 76.59 67.77 70.48
C LYS A 49 76.15 66.43 69.91
N TYR A 50 75.79 65.47 70.76
CA TYR A 50 75.27 64.18 70.33
C TYR A 50 73.94 64.34 69.60
N LEU A 51 73.02 65.17 70.11
CA LEU A 51 71.79 65.51 69.41
C LEU A 51 72.05 66.15 68.03
N LEU A 52 73.02 67.07 67.94
CA LEU A 52 73.44 67.66 66.65
C LEU A 52 74.00 66.59 65.70
N LEU A 53 74.83 65.67 66.20
CA LEU A 53 75.38 64.55 65.43
C LEU A 53 74.28 63.63 64.90
N GLN A 54 73.29 63.28 65.73
CA GLN A 54 72.14 62.45 65.31
C GLN A 54 71.29 63.16 64.25
N ALA A 55 71.29 64.49 64.25
CA ALA A 55 70.66 65.31 63.21
C ALA A 55 71.53 65.53 61.97
N GLY A 56 72.78 65.03 61.94
CA GLY A 56 73.74 65.28 60.86
C GLY A 56 74.28 66.72 60.82
N LEU A 57 74.18 67.46 61.93
CA LEU A 57 74.60 68.85 62.06
C LEU A 57 75.96 68.95 62.77
N THR A 58 76.82 69.86 62.30
CA THR A 58 78.08 70.20 62.98
C THR A 58 77.88 71.46 63.83
N PRO A 59 78.37 71.53 65.08
CA PRO A 59 78.22 72.71 65.93
C PRO A 59 78.86 73.97 65.33
N ILE A 60 78.10 75.05 65.23
CA ILE A 60 78.54 76.37 64.75
C ILE A 60 78.44 77.38 65.89
N PRO A 61 79.56 77.91 66.43
CA PRO A 61 79.53 78.79 67.61
C PRO A 61 78.66 80.05 67.47
N SER A 62 78.49 80.58 66.26
CA SER A 62 77.72 81.80 66.00
C SER A 62 76.21 81.59 65.83
N LYS A 63 75.71 80.34 65.87
CA LYS A 63 74.32 80.01 65.55
C LYS A 63 73.54 79.55 66.79
N ASN A 64 72.40 80.18 67.07
CA ASN A 64 71.59 79.94 68.27
C ASN A 64 70.32 79.09 68.04
N THR A 65 70.04 78.64 66.81
CA THR A 65 68.85 77.81 66.45
C THR A 65 69.15 76.32 66.30
N GLN A 66 70.40 75.90 66.47
CA GLN A 66 70.88 74.58 66.06
C GLN A 66 70.22 73.42 66.81
N ILE A 67 69.89 73.63 68.09
CA ILE A 67 69.21 72.62 68.91
C ILE A 67 67.80 72.37 68.37
N TYR A 68 67.06 73.43 68.01
CA TYR A 68 65.73 73.31 67.41
C TYR A 68 65.78 72.60 66.06
N GLU A 69 66.71 72.99 65.19
CA GLU A 69 66.91 72.35 63.89
C GLU A 69 67.28 70.87 64.04
N ALA A 70 68.11 70.52 65.04
CA ALA A 70 68.48 69.15 65.33
C ALA A 70 67.28 68.30 65.75
N ILE A 71 66.44 68.82 66.66
CA ILE A 71 65.22 68.15 67.11
C ILE A 71 64.27 67.91 65.92
N MET A 72 64.04 68.94 65.09
CA MET A 72 63.19 68.81 63.90
C MET A 72 63.72 67.78 62.90
N ALA A 73 65.04 67.78 62.66
CA ALA A 73 65.67 66.82 61.75
C ALA A 73 65.55 65.37 62.27
N VAL A 74 65.82 65.14 63.56
CA VAL A 74 65.70 63.81 64.18
C VAL A 74 64.25 63.33 64.16
N ILE A 75 63.28 64.20 64.46
CA ILE A 75 61.86 63.84 64.38
C ILE A 75 61.49 63.44 62.95
N ASN A 76 61.85 64.25 61.95
CA ASN A 76 61.50 63.99 60.55
C ASN A 76 62.19 62.73 60.00
N ALA A 77 63.45 62.48 60.35
CA ALA A 77 64.19 61.28 59.95
C ALA A 77 63.58 59.98 60.53
N ASN A 78 62.88 60.09 61.66
CA ASN A 78 62.22 58.95 62.31
C ASN A 78 60.74 58.80 61.92
N ARG A 79 60.15 59.73 61.15
CA ARG A 79 58.83 59.54 60.54
C ARG A 79 58.94 58.53 59.41
N ARG A 80 58.20 57.42 59.52
CA ARG A 80 58.19 56.36 58.52
C ARG A 80 56.89 56.38 57.73
N ASN A 81 56.99 56.11 56.44
CA ASN A 81 55.80 55.84 55.61
C ASN A 81 55.24 54.46 55.98
N GLY A 82 53.91 54.39 56.08
CA GLY A 82 53.22 53.12 56.32
C GLY A 82 53.20 52.25 55.06
N ASN A 83 53.19 50.93 55.25
CA ASN A 83 52.95 49.95 54.20
C ASN A 83 52.18 48.75 54.77
N THR A 84 51.93 47.73 53.94
CA THR A 84 51.14 46.54 54.32
C THR A 84 51.75 45.69 55.45
N THR A 85 53.00 45.96 55.84
CA THR A 85 53.72 45.21 56.89
C THR A 85 54.29 46.09 58.00
N GLN A 86 54.29 47.42 57.83
CA GLN A 86 54.89 48.37 58.76
C GLN A 86 53.95 49.55 59.01
N LYS A 87 53.70 49.86 60.29
CA LYS A 87 52.96 51.06 60.70
C LYS A 87 53.73 52.34 60.35
N GLY A 88 53.00 53.36 59.88
CA GLY A 88 53.56 54.65 59.50
C GLY A 88 52.49 55.58 58.92
N GLU A 89 52.92 56.71 58.38
CA GLU A 89 52.03 57.70 57.76
C GLU A 89 51.72 57.32 56.32
N ILE A 90 50.45 57.46 55.91
CA ILE A 90 49.98 57.12 54.56
C ILE A 90 49.15 58.29 54.04
N GLN A 91 49.38 58.70 52.80
CA GLN A 91 48.56 59.71 52.14
C GLN A 91 47.30 59.04 51.57
N LEU A 92 46.13 59.66 51.79
CA LEU A 92 44.87 59.17 51.25
C LEU A 92 44.61 59.71 49.84
N THR A 93 43.90 58.92 49.03
CA THR A 93 43.45 59.30 47.67
C THR A 93 41.96 59.02 47.49
N ASP A 94 41.30 59.88 46.70
CA ASP A 94 39.90 59.72 46.28
C ASP A 94 39.75 58.91 44.98
N SER A 95 40.86 58.50 44.37
CA SER A 95 40.82 57.65 43.17
C SER A 95 40.34 56.24 43.50
N ILE A 96 39.47 55.70 42.65
CA ILE A 96 38.93 54.34 42.74
C ILE A 96 39.49 53.38 41.68
N ASN A 97 40.45 53.84 40.88
CA ASN A 97 41.06 53.07 39.79
C ASN A 97 42.58 53.25 39.70
N MET A 98 43.19 53.93 40.66
CA MET A 98 44.65 54.06 40.75
C MET A 98 45.24 52.80 41.37
N ALA A 99 46.07 52.10 40.61
CA ALA A 99 46.93 51.04 41.17
C ALA A 99 48.09 51.70 41.95
N SER A 100 48.11 51.55 43.27
CA SER A 100 49.18 52.09 44.12
C SER A 100 49.44 51.19 45.33
N SER A 101 50.71 51.11 45.73
CA SER A 101 51.16 50.49 46.98
C SER A 101 51.53 51.51 48.07
N VAL A 102 51.41 52.81 47.77
CA VAL A 102 51.86 53.91 48.66
C VAL A 102 50.71 54.82 49.14
N PHE A 103 49.57 54.84 48.45
CA PHE A 103 48.39 55.60 48.86
C PHE A 103 47.35 54.68 49.53
N GLY A 104 46.67 55.21 50.55
CA GLY A 104 45.49 54.58 51.13
C GLY A 104 44.21 55.09 50.46
N ALA A 105 43.17 54.25 50.39
CA ALA A 105 41.86 54.70 49.91
C ALA A 105 41.21 55.62 50.96
N SER A 106 40.72 56.79 50.55
CA SER A 106 39.88 57.62 51.41
C SER A 106 38.49 57.01 51.60
N ALA A 107 37.74 57.48 52.60
CA ALA A 107 36.33 57.09 52.76
C ALA A 107 35.49 57.44 51.52
N LEU A 108 35.83 58.52 50.81
CA LEU A 108 35.15 58.94 49.58
C LEU A 108 35.43 57.98 48.41
N ALA A 109 36.68 57.52 48.25
CA ALA A 109 37.03 56.49 47.28
C ALA A 109 36.25 55.20 47.54
N VAL A 110 36.24 54.73 48.79
CA VAL A 110 35.53 53.50 49.17
C VAL A 110 34.02 53.64 48.91
N LYS A 111 33.40 54.76 49.30
CA LYS A 111 31.98 55.01 49.03
C LYS A 111 31.67 55.05 47.54
N THR A 112 32.52 55.70 46.74
CA THR A 112 32.33 55.80 45.29
C THR A 112 32.44 54.42 44.62
N ALA A 113 33.38 53.58 45.05
CA ALA A 113 33.51 52.21 44.57
C ALA A 113 32.29 51.37 44.95
N PHE A 114 31.82 51.48 46.20
CA PHE A 114 30.62 50.82 46.68
C PHE A 114 29.37 51.21 45.85
N ASP A 115 29.15 52.50 45.63
CA ASP A 115 27.99 52.99 44.86
C ASP A 115 28.02 52.56 43.40
N LYS A 116 29.22 52.36 42.82
CA LYS A 116 29.36 51.78 41.48
C LYS A 116 29.03 50.29 41.49
N ALA A 117 29.48 49.54 42.50
CA ALA A 117 29.17 48.12 42.65
C ALA A 117 27.67 47.88 42.87
N GLU A 118 27.02 48.66 43.74
CA GLU A 118 25.58 48.59 44.00
C GLU A 118 24.75 48.88 42.73
N ARG A 119 25.12 49.91 41.98
CA ARG A 119 24.48 50.19 40.68
C ARG A 119 24.65 49.06 39.68
N ALA A 120 25.82 48.43 39.63
CA ALA A 120 26.05 47.28 38.76
C ALA A 120 25.22 46.07 39.18
N TYR A 121 25.11 45.81 40.49
CA TYR A 121 24.27 44.76 41.05
C TYR A 121 22.79 44.96 40.67
N HIS A 122 22.23 46.14 40.93
CA HIS A 122 20.83 46.42 40.60
C HIS A 122 20.56 46.41 39.09
N LEU A 123 21.52 46.85 38.27
CA LEU A 123 21.40 46.73 36.82
C LEU A 123 21.37 45.26 36.40
N ALA A 124 22.26 44.41 36.93
CA ALA A 124 22.27 42.99 36.63
C ALA A 124 20.96 42.30 37.08
N GLU A 125 20.50 42.59 38.29
CA GLU A 125 19.23 42.11 38.84
C GLU A 125 18.03 42.57 37.98
N SER A 126 18.03 43.82 37.50
CA SER A 126 17.00 44.33 36.59
C SER A 126 17.00 43.66 35.21
N LYS A 127 18.11 43.03 34.81
CA LYS A 127 18.24 42.29 33.54
C LYS A 127 18.02 40.80 33.72
N GLN A 128 18.10 40.28 34.95
CA GLN A 128 17.71 38.93 35.30
C GLN A 128 16.19 38.86 35.44
N SER A 129 15.46 38.86 34.32
CA SER A 129 13.99 38.77 34.35
C SER A 129 13.54 37.42 34.94
N PRO A 130 12.81 37.38 36.08
CA PRO A 130 12.23 36.16 36.65
C PRO A 130 10.96 35.73 35.90
N ALA A 131 10.74 36.26 34.68
CA ALA A 131 9.54 36.03 33.92
C ALA A 131 9.45 34.56 33.52
N THR A 132 8.32 33.92 33.83
CA THR A 132 8.00 32.56 33.41
C THR A 132 7.08 32.54 32.18
N THR A 133 6.78 33.71 31.61
CA THR A 133 5.88 33.88 30.47
C THR A 133 6.54 34.70 29.36
N LEU A 134 6.14 34.45 28.11
CA LEU A 134 6.62 35.20 26.94
C LEU A 134 6.38 36.71 27.07
N ALA A 135 5.22 37.10 27.59
CA ALA A 135 4.88 38.51 27.85
C ALA A 135 5.81 39.17 28.88
N GLY A 136 6.24 38.43 29.91
CA GLY A 136 7.19 38.94 30.91
C GLY A 136 8.61 39.15 30.35
N TYR A 137 8.96 38.48 29.24
CA TYR A 137 10.15 38.77 28.45
C TYR A 137 9.95 39.88 27.41
N GLY A 138 8.74 40.44 27.29
CA GLY A 138 8.41 41.43 26.27
C GLY A 138 8.25 40.86 24.86
N ILE A 139 8.10 39.54 24.72
CA ILE A 139 7.89 38.85 23.43
C ILE A 139 6.40 38.91 23.09
N GLY A 140 6.03 39.82 22.19
CA GLY A 140 4.65 40.03 21.73
C GLY A 140 4.36 39.46 20.34
N ASP A 141 5.39 39.05 19.62
CA ASP A 141 5.38 38.52 18.26
C ASP A 141 5.35 36.98 18.20
N PHE A 142 5.31 36.31 19.36
CA PHE A 142 5.14 34.86 19.47
C PHE A 142 4.14 34.51 20.57
N LYS A 143 3.21 33.57 20.31
CA LYS A 143 2.19 33.17 21.28
C LYS A 143 2.13 31.65 21.49
N VAL A 144 1.99 31.22 22.75
CA VAL A 144 1.71 29.83 23.10
C VAL A 144 0.62 29.82 24.17
N GLY A 145 -0.48 29.10 23.94
CA GLY A 145 -1.51 28.90 24.95
C GLY A 145 -2.92 28.72 24.40
N THR A 146 -3.90 28.85 25.28
CA THR A 146 -5.33 28.79 24.94
C THR A 146 -5.75 30.02 24.15
N SER A 147 -6.68 29.82 23.22
CA SER A 147 -7.32 30.86 22.42
C SER A 147 -8.83 30.62 22.39
N THR A 148 -9.57 31.72 22.31
CA THR A 148 -11.04 31.74 22.28
C THR A 148 -11.48 32.74 21.21
N GLY A 149 -12.63 32.52 20.58
CA GLY A 149 -13.14 33.43 19.56
C GLY A 149 -12.82 32.95 18.14
N ASP A 150 -12.37 33.86 17.27
CA ASP A 150 -12.17 33.60 15.84
C ASP A 150 -10.73 33.19 15.51
N ALA A 151 -10.55 32.03 14.88
CA ALA A 151 -9.26 31.57 14.39
C ALA A 151 -8.65 32.51 13.33
N ASN A 152 -9.45 33.34 12.65
CA ASN A 152 -8.98 34.32 11.69
C ASN A 152 -8.14 35.45 12.31
N ASP A 153 -8.30 35.69 13.62
CA ASP A 153 -7.55 36.71 14.37
C ASP A 153 -6.14 36.21 14.76
N CYS A 154 -5.90 34.90 14.66
CA CYS A 154 -4.60 34.29 14.98
C CYS A 154 -3.62 34.48 13.81
N LYS A 155 -2.95 35.64 13.82
CA LYS A 155 -1.99 36.06 12.78
C LYS A 155 -0.53 36.14 13.24
N ILE A 156 -0.33 36.12 14.56
CA ILE A 156 0.99 36.15 15.18
C ILE A 156 1.55 34.72 15.19
N ASP A 157 2.86 34.57 14.99
CA ASP A 157 3.52 33.27 15.01
C ASP A 157 3.25 32.56 16.35
N GLY A 158 2.99 31.25 16.32
CA GLY A 158 2.79 30.50 17.56
C GLY A 158 1.81 29.33 17.52
N ASN A 159 1.54 28.80 18.70
CA ASN A 159 0.67 27.65 18.93
C ASN A 159 -0.55 28.03 19.78
N TYR A 160 -1.73 27.83 19.22
CA TYR A 160 -3.01 28.24 19.77
C TYR A 160 -3.88 27.00 20.01
N TYR A 161 -4.26 26.75 21.25
CA TYR A 161 -5.25 25.72 21.56
C TYR A 161 -6.66 26.33 21.60
N PHE A 162 -7.58 25.80 20.81
CA PHE A 162 -8.99 26.16 20.84
C PHE A 162 -9.80 24.98 21.36
N ALA A 163 -10.49 25.15 22.49
CA ALA A 163 -11.51 24.20 22.92
C ALA A 163 -12.78 24.32 22.04
N SER A 164 -13.10 25.54 21.61
CA SER A 164 -14.12 25.88 20.62
C SER A 164 -13.82 27.27 20.03
N GLY A 165 -14.44 27.61 18.89
CA GLY A 165 -14.18 28.88 18.22
C GLY A 165 -14.87 29.02 16.86
N GLN A 166 -14.75 30.20 16.28
CA GLN A 166 -15.23 30.53 14.93
C GLN A 166 -14.12 30.28 13.90
N ASN A 167 -14.53 29.97 12.66
CA ASN A 167 -13.64 29.69 11.53
C ASN A 167 -12.57 28.62 11.80
N LEU A 168 -12.84 27.71 12.74
CA LEU A 168 -12.10 26.47 12.90
C LEU A 168 -12.39 25.52 11.71
N PRO A 169 -11.52 24.54 11.45
CA PRO A 169 -11.76 23.54 10.39
C PRO A 169 -13.14 22.85 10.48
N SER A 170 -13.59 22.56 11.70
CA SER A 170 -14.92 22.04 12.05
C SER A 170 -15.13 22.16 13.55
N ALA A 171 -16.35 21.90 14.05
CA ALA A 171 -16.68 21.97 15.47
C ALA A 171 -15.77 21.08 16.34
N GLY A 172 -15.51 21.53 17.58
CA GLY A 172 -14.69 20.84 18.57
C GLY A 172 -13.27 21.41 18.71
N GLU A 173 -12.39 20.63 19.32
CA GLU A 173 -11.09 21.10 19.82
C GLU A 173 -9.97 21.00 18.77
N TRP A 174 -9.12 22.03 18.67
CA TRP A 174 -8.04 22.13 17.69
C TRP A 174 -6.78 22.80 18.25
N HIS A 175 -5.61 22.31 17.85
CA HIS A 175 -4.34 23.01 17.96
C HIS A 175 -4.02 23.69 16.63
N ILE A 176 -3.90 25.01 16.62
CA ILE A 176 -3.55 25.80 15.43
C ILE A 176 -2.14 26.33 15.59
N GLU A 177 -1.27 25.93 14.67
CA GLU A 177 0.04 26.51 14.46
C GLU A 177 -0.10 27.64 13.42
N VAL A 178 0.40 28.83 13.76
CA VAL A 178 0.43 30.00 12.88
C VAL A 178 1.87 30.26 12.48
N ILE A 179 2.09 30.40 11.17
CA ILE A 179 3.39 30.66 10.55
C ILE A 179 3.23 31.91 9.67
N SER A 180 3.69 33.05 10.15
CA SER A 180 3.67 34.34 9.45
C SER A 180 5.06 34.93 9.24
N GLY A 181 6.06 34.59 10.07
CA GLY A 181 7.37 35.25 10.04
C GLY A 181 7.25 36.75 10.26
N GLY A 182 6.29 37.18 11.08
CA GLY A 182 5.93 38.58 11.31
C GLY A 182 5.25 39.29 10.13
N GLN A 183 4.90 38.59 9.03
CA GLN A 183 4.21 39.19 7.89
C GLN A 183 2.69 39.28 8.12
N ASN A 184 2.08 40.38 7.69
CA ASN A 184 0.64 40.61 7.86
C ASN A 184 -0.22 40.04 6.72
N ASN A 185 0.40 39.65 5.61
CA ASN A 185 -0.27 39.23 4.37
C ASN A 185 0.18 37.87 3.81
N ALA A 186 1.11 37.20 4.48
CA ALA A 186 1.62 35.89 4.07
C ALA A 186 1.61 34.95 5.28
N ILE A 187 0.41 34.58 5.72
CA ILE A 187 0.21 33.82 6.96
C ILE A 187 -0.32 32.44 6.60
N ARG A 188 0.27 31.40 7.18
CA ARG A 188 -0.22 30.03 7.10
C ARG A 188 -0.74 29.60 8.45
N GLN A 189 -1.83 28.84 8.43
CA GLN A 189 -2.31 28.10 9.58
C GLN A 189 -2.28 26.60 9.30
N ILE A 190 -1.84 25.83 10.29
CA ILE A 190 -1.92 24.37 10.29
C ILE A 190 -2.71 23.97 11.54
N ALA A 191 -3.88 23.39 11.34
CA ALA A 191 -4.75 22.94 12.40
C ALA A 191 -4.64 21.41 12.55
N ARG A 192 -4.33 20.96 13.76
CA ARG A 192 -4.33 19.56 14.17
C ARG A 192 -5.49 19.34 15.14
N LYS A 193 -6.34 18.36 14.85
CA LYS A 193 -7.50 18.05 15.69
C LYS A 193 -7.00 17.52 17.04
N ALA A 194 -7.57 17.99 18.15
CA ALA A 194 -7.19 17.44 19.45
C ALA A 194 -7.63 15.97 19.52
N ASN A 195 -6.74 15.09 19.99
CA ASN A 195 -7.00 13.65 20.17
C ASN A 195 -7.32 12.86 18.88
N GLU A 196 -7.06 13.41 17.69
CA GLU A 196 -7.26 12.73 16.40
C GLU A 196 -6.10 13.04 15.43
N SER A 197 -5.91 12.20 14.40
CA SER A 197 -4.85 12.37 13.40
C SER A 197 -5.17 13.41 12.30
N LYS A 198 -6.32 14.09 12.39
CA LYS A 198 -6.79 14.99 11.33
C LYS A 198 -5.98 16.29 11.29
N VAL A 199 -5.43 16.60 10.12
CA VAL A 199 -4.65 17.82 9.86
C VAL A 199 -5.25 18.60 8.70
N GLN A 200 -5.48 19.90 8.88
CA GLN A 200 -5.93 20.80 7.83
C GLN A 200 -5.04 22.06 7.79
N THR A 201 -4.90 22.66 6.62
CA THR A 201 -4.14 23.90 6.43
C THR A 201 -4.94 24.93 5.66
N ARG A 202 -4.64 26.20 5.90
CA ARG A 202 -5.15 27.33 5.14
C ARG A 202 -4.11 28.46 5.12
N TYR A 203 -4.33 29.47 4.30
CA TYR A 203 -3.48 30.66 4.26
C TYR A 203 -4.31 31.95 4.22
N PHE A 204 -3.70 33.04 4.69
CA PHE A 204 -4.19 34.42 4.54
C PHE A 204 -3.26 35.17 3.59
N ASN A 205 -3.83 35.83 2.60
CA ASN A 205 -3.10 36.54 1.55
C ASN A 205 -3.05 38.07 1.74
N GLY A 206 -3.40 38.57 2.92
CA GLY A 206 -3.53 40.00 3.22
C GLY A 206 -4.97 40.52 3.15
N THR A 207 -5.87 39.81 2.47
CA THR A 207 -7.27 40.23 2.31
C THR A 207 -8.24 39.20 2.88
N SER A 208 -8.06 37.93 2.55
CA SER A 208 -8.97 36.86 2.95
C SER A 208 -8.25 35.58 3.33
N TRP A 209 -8.91 34.79 4.18
CA TRP A 209 -8.49 33.44 4.49
C TRP A 209 -8.99 32.48 3.40
N SER A 210 -8.12 31.57 2.96
CA SER A 210 -8.57 30.44 2.16
C SER A 210 -9.45 29.52 3.00
N ALA A 211 -10.26 28.70 2.32
CA ALA A 211 -10.92 27.58 2.98
C ALA A 211 -9.88 26.64 3.61
N TRP A 212 -10.26 25.97 4.70
CA TRP A 212 -9.47 24.88 5.26
C TRP A 212 -9.41 23.72 4.26
N LYS A 213 -8.20 23.23 4.02
CA LYS A 213 -7.95 22.09 3.15
C LYS A 213 -7.27 20.99 3.94
N GLU A 214 -7.79 19.78 3.83
CA GLU A 214 -7.18 18.61 4.46
C GLU A 214 -5.79 18.34 3.87
N VAL A 215 -4.83 18.15 4.76
CA VAL A 215 -3.49 17.68 4.41
C VAL A 215 -3.57 16.17 4.62
N GLY A 216 -4.06 15.47 3.59
CA GLY A 216 -4.53 14.09 3.68
C GLY A 216 -3.58 13.16 4.44
N GLY A 217 -4.17 12.36 5.33
CA GLY A 217 -3.53 11.18 5.92
C GLY A 217 -3.05 10.22 4.83
N ASP A 218 -2.05 9.42 5.17
CA ASP A 218 -1.46 8.32 4.40
C ASP A 218 -0.75 8.66 3.07
N GLY A 219 -0.73 9.93 2.64
CA GLY A 219 0.13 10.42 1.54
C GLY A 219 -0.25 9.96 0.12
N VAL A 220 -1.31 9.15 -0.02
CA VAL A 220 -1.84 8.67 -1.30
C VAL A 220 -3.24 9.26 -1.51
N PRO A 221 -3.45 10.14 -2.51
CA PRO A 221 -4.76 10.71 -2.80
C PRO A 221 -5.83 9.66 -3.13
N VAL A 222 -7.07 9.91 -2.71
CA VAL A 222 -8.24 9.10 -3.14
C VAL A 222 -8.36 9.18 -4.67
N GLY A 223 -8.55 8.02 -5.31
CA GLY A 223 -8.56 7.85 -6.76
C GLY A 223 -7.20 7.44 -7.36
N SER A 224 -6.11 7.47 -6.59
CA SER A 224 -4.81 6.98 -7.06
C SER A 224 -4.82 5.46 -7.23
N VAL A 225 -4.35 4.99 -8.39
CA VAL A 225 -4.12 3.56 -8.66
C VAL A 225 -2.69 3.21 -8.27
N VAL A 226 -2.54 2.15 -7.48
CA VAL A 226 -1.25 1.63 -7.01
C VAL A 226 -1.16 0.13 -7.27
N ALA A 227 0.07 -0.36 -7.39
CA ALA A 227 0.38 -1.77 -7.56
C ALA A 227 0.76 -2.39 -6.21
N PHE A 228 0.14 -3.52 -5.87
CA PHE A 228 0.51 -4.34 -4.72
C PHE A 228 0.98 -5.72 -5.19
N PRO A 229 1.94 -6.37 -4.51
CA PRO A 229 2.23 -7.79 -4.75
C PRO A 229 0.96 -8.64 -4.55
N SER A 230 0.77 -9.68 -5.37
CA SER A 230 -0.42 -10.55 -5.32
C SER A 230 -0.64 -11.26 -3.97
N ALA A 231 0.38 -11.31 -3.11
CA ALA A 231 0.26 -11.79 -1.73
C ALA A 231 -0.63 -10.88 -0.85
N VAL A 232 -0.76 -9.60 -1.19
CA VAL A 232 -1.61 -8.63 -0.49
C VAL A 232 -3.02 -8.70 -1.06
N GLN A 233 -3.90 -9.40 -0.36
CA GLN A 233 -5.25 -9.70 -0.84
C GLN A 233 -6.24 -8.56 -0.62
N ASN A 234 -6.08 -7.74 0.44
CA ASN A 234 -7.02 -6.68 0.83
C ASN A 234 -6.30 -5.50 1.51
N PRO A 235 -5.61 -4.64 0.73
CA PRO A 235 -4.96 -3.46 1.29
C PRO A 235 -5.99 -2.46 1.84
N HIS A 236 -5.80 -2.04 3.09
CA HIS A 236 -6.75 -1.17 3.79
C HIS A 236 -6.94 0.19 3.10
N GLY A 237 -8.20 0.62 2.93
CA GLY A 237 -8.53 1.89 2.27
C GLY A 237 -8.54 1.81 0.74
N PHE A 238 -8.34 0.63 0.15
CA PHE A 238 -8.33 0.44 -1.31
C PHE A 238 -9.44 -0.52 -1.77
N LEU A 239 -9.83 -0.36 -3.03
CA LEU A 239 -10.70 -1.28 -3.77
C LEU A 239 -9.94 -1.87 -4.96
N ARG A 240 -10.29 -3.08 -5.38
CA ARG A 240 -9.58 -3.77 -6.46
C ARG A 240 -9.97 -3.16 -7.81
N CYS A 241 -8.99 -2.96 -8.69
CA CYS A 241 -9.25 -2.48 -10.05
C CYS A 241 -9.72 -3.62 -10.97
N ASP A 242 -10.94 -4.11 -10.75
CA ASP A 242 -11.53 -5.26 -11.43
C ASP A 242 -12.77 -4.93 -12.28
N GLY A 243 -13.04 -3.64 -12.52
CA GLY A 243 -14.21 -3.20 -13.29
C GLY A 243 -15.53 -3.20 -12.50
N SER A 244 -15.53 -3.61 -11.24
CA SER A 244 -16.75 -3.67 -10.43
C SER A 244 -17.31 -2.27 -10.12
N THR A 245 -18.58 -2.23 -9.69
CA THR A 245 -19.20 -0.98 -9.23
C THR A 245 -19.01 -0.78 -7.74
N PHE A 246 -18.96 0.48 -7.31
CA PHE A 246 -18.88 0.85 -5.89
C PHE A 246 -20.00 1.81 -5.48
N GLY A 247 -20.33 1.84 -4.19
CA GLY A 247 -21.39 2.67 -3.63
C GLY A 247 -20.99 4.15 -3.58
N ARG A 248 -21.80 5.03 -4.19
CA ARG A 248 -21.53 6.48 -4.22
C ARG A 248 -21.61 7.14 -2.85
N THR A 249 -22.49 6.63 -1.98
CA THR A 249 -22.63 7.09 -0.59
C THR A 249 -21.55 6.54 0.32
N THR A 250 -21.07 5.31 0.04
CA THR A 250 -19.99 4.65 0.79
C THR A 250 -18.63 5.27 0.49
N TYR A 251 -18.35 5.58 -0.78
CA TYR A 251 -17.10 6.17 -1.23
C TYR A 251 -17.33 7.47 -2.03
N PRO A 252 -17.86 8.53 -1.39
CA PRO A 252 -18.21 9.78 -2.07
C PRO A 252 -16.98 10.51 -2.64
N ALA A 253 -15.85 10.46 -1.93
CA ALA A 253 -14.59 11.03 -2.40
C ALA A 253 -14.05 10.31 -3.64
N LEU A 254 -14.18 8.97 -3.69
CA LEU A 254 -13.79 8.19 -4.87
C LEU A 254 -14.72 8.46 -6.06
N TYR A 255 -16.04 8.58 -5.82
CA TYR A 255 -16.99 8.95 -6.87
C TYR A 255 -16.69 10.33 -7.45
N GLN A 256 -16.35 11.30 -6.59
CA GLN A 256 -15.91 12.62 -7.02
C GLN A 256 -14.61 12.58 -7.84
N ALA A 257 -13.65 11.72 -7.45
CA ALA A 257 -12.38 11.58 -8.15
C ALA A 257 -12.53 10.92 -9.53
N LEU A 258 -13.37 9.88 -9.65
CA LEU A 258 -13.54 9.12 -10.89
C LEU A 258 -14.62 9.71 -11.83
N GLY A 259 -15.61 10.43 -11.29
CA GLY A 259 -16.79 10.90 -12.03
C GLY A 259 -17.81 9.81 -12.40
N VAL A 260 -17.44 8.53 -12.21
CA VAL A 260 -18.27 7.34 -12.45
C VAL A 260 -18.21 6.41 -11.24
N ASN A 261 -19.18 5.49 -11.11
CA ASN A 261 -19.25 4.53 -10.00
C ASN A 261 -18.76 3.11 -10.37
N THR A 262 -17.91 3.03 -11.39
CA THR A 262 -17.23 1.82 -11.85
C THR A 262 -15.73 1.97 -11.64
N LEU A 263 -15.09 0.97 -11.04
CA LEU A 263 -13.64 0.92 -10.88
C LEU A 263 -12.98 0.65 -12.25
N PRO A 264 -11.74 1.09 -12.49
CA PRO A 264 -10.99 0.68 -13.67
C PRO A 264 -10.83 -0.85 -13.71
N ASP A 265 -10.99 -1.48 -14.88
CA ASP A 265 -10.61 -2.90 -15.05
C ASP A 265 -9.17 -2.99 -15.55
N LEU A 266 -8.27 -3.39 -14.65
CA LEU A 266 -6.84 -3.53 -14.91
C LEU A 266 -6.38 -4.99 -14.85
N ARG A 267 -7.31 -5.95 -14.95
CA ARG A 267 -7.01 -7.39 -15.04
C ARG A 267 -6.53 -7.80 -16.44
N ARG A 268 -5.73 -6.95 -17.09
CA ARG A 268 -5.26 -7.19 -18.46
C ARG A 268 -4.25 -8.34 -18.45
N SER A 269 -4.37 -9.23 -19.42
CA SER A 269 -3.38 -10.27 -19.71
C SER A 269 -2.84 -10.07 -21.12
N ASP A 270 -1.53 -10.24 -21.30
CA ASP A 270 -0.86 -10.28 -22.59
C ASP A 270 -0.60 -11.71 -23.08
N VAL A 271 -1.11 -12.71 -22.34
CA VAL A 271 -1.03 -14.14 -22.72
C VAL A 271 -1.73 -14.37 -24.06
N GLY A 272 -1.06 -15.13 -24.94
CA GLY A 272 -1.52 -15.42 -26.29
C GLY A 272 -1.06 -14.43 -27.36
N MET A 273 -0.41 -13.32 -26.97
CA MET A 273 0.25 -12.43 -27.93
C MET A 273 1.42 -13.14 -28.63
N THR A 274 1.60 -12.91 -29.92
CA THR A 274 2.73 -13.47 -30.68
C THR A 274 3.74 -12.39 -31.05
N ALA A 275 5.02 -12.76 -31.06
CA ALA A 275 6.12 -11.88 -31.46
C ALA A 275 7.25 -12.70 -32.12
N TYR A 276 7.99 -12.04 -33.02
CA TYR A 276 9.18 -12.63 -33.64
C TYR A 276 10.45 -12.21 -32.89
N PHE A 277 11.32 -13.17 -32.60
CA PHE A 277 12.59 -12.97 -31.92
C PHE A 277 13.76 -13.21 -32.88
N ALA A 278 14.76 -12.33 -32.82
CA ALA A 278 16.01 -12.45 -33.58
C ALA A 278 17.08 -13.28 -32.83
N THR A 279 16.67 -14.08 -31.85
CA THR A 279 17.54 -14.98 -31.08
C THR A 279 16.83 -16.30 -30.80
N ASP A 280 17.58 -17.39 -30.69
CA ASP A 280 17.11 -18.69 -30.24
C ASP A 280 16.94 -18.78 -28.70
N ASN A 281 17.48 -17.82 -27.95
CA ASN A 281 17.29 -17.73 -26.50
C ASN A 281 15.92 -17.09 -26.19
N ILE A 282 14.90 -17.92 -26.05
CA ILE A 282 13.53 -17.49 -25.77
C ILE A 282 13.44 -16.93 -24.35
N PRO A 283 12.98 -15.68 -24.15
CA PRO A 283 12.85 -15.11 -22.81
C PRO A 283 11.83 -15.86 -21.96
N GLU A 284 12.01 -15.80 -20.63
CA GLU A 284 11.05 -16.35 -19.67
C GLU A 284 9.64 -15.76 -19.90
N GLY A 285 8.62 -16.61 -19.75
CA GLY A 285 7.23 -16.27 -20.04
C GLY A 285 6.84 -16.31 -21.52
N TRP A 286 7.74 -16.71 -22.42
CA TRP A 286 7.46 -16.98 -23.83
C TRP A 286 7.76 -18.43 -24.20
N ILE A 287 7.03 -18.96 -25.18
CA ILE A 287 7.22 -20.30 -25.73
C ILE A 287 7.37 -20.19 -27.25
N ALA A 288 8.26 -20.97 -27.85
CA ALA A 288 8.33 -21.07 -29.30
C ALA A 288 7.01 -21.63 -29.85
N PHE A 289 6.49 -21.01 -30.89
CA PHE A 289 5.15 -21.32 -31.40
C PHE A 289 5.02 -22.79 -31.87
N ASP A 290 6.09 -23.36 -32.40
CA ASP A 290 6.11 -24.76 -32.85
C ASP A 290 6.20 -25.78 -31.71
N ASP A 291 6.56 -25.33 -30.49
CA ASP A 291 6.71 -26.18 -29.30
C ASP A 291 5.45 -26.16 -28.41
N ILE A 292 4.40 -25.45 -28.84
CA ILE A 292 3.13 -25.29 -28.09
C ILE A 292 2.54 -26.65 -27.71
N GLU A 293 2.50 -27.60 -28.64
CA GLU A 293 1.92 -28.92 -28.43
C GLU A 293 2.63 -29.71 -27.32
N GLU A 294 3.94 -29.49 -27.14
CA GLU A 294 4.78 -30.20 -26.18
C GLU A 294 4.87 -29.50 -24.82
N GLN A 295 4.91 -28.16 -24.81
CA GLN A 295 5.18 -27.36 -23.61
C GLN A 295 3.93 -26.80 -22.94
N VAL A 296 2.84 -26.58 -23.70
CA VAL A 296 1.61 -26.02 -23.13
C VAL A 296 0.76 -27.13 -22.55
N SER A 297 0.32 -26.94 -21.30
CA SER A 297 -0.66 -27.80 -20.66
C SER A 297 -1.54 -26.96 -19.75
N GLU A 298 -2.69 -27.50 -19.35
CA GLU A 298 -3.58 -26.85 -18.38
C GLU A 298 -2.87 -26.58 -17.03
N GLN A 299 -1.89 -27.42 -16.65
CA GLN A 299 -1.13 -27.24 -15.42
C GLN A 299 -0.01 -26.19 -15.54
N ALA A 300 0.72 -26.18 -16.66
CA ALA A 300 1.89 -25.31 -16.82
C ALA A 300 1.51 -23.88 -17.23
N TYR A 301 0.55 -23.75 -18.16
CA TYR A 301 0.13 -22.46 -18.73
C TYR A 301 -1.40 -22.43 -18.91
N PRO A 302 -2.18 -22.40 -17.80
CA PRO A 302 -3.63 -22.59 -17.81
C PRO A 302 -4.38 -21.58 -18.70
N GLU A 303 -4.00 -20.30 -18.65
CA GLU A 303 -4.63 -19.25 -19.45
C GLU A 303 -4.38 -19.47 -20.96
N LEU A 304 -3.13 -19.69 -21.34
CA LEU A 304 -2.75 -19.95 -22.74
C LEU A 304 -3.42 -21.23 -23.27
N TYR A 305 -3.40 -22.30 -22.47
CA TYR A 305 -4.06 -23.56 -22.80
C TYR A 305 -5.54 -23.36 -23.12
N ARG A 306 -6.27 -22.65 -22.24
CA ARG A 306 -7.69 -22.34 -22.44
C ARG A 306 -7.92 -21.53 -23.71
N HIS A 307 -7.09 -20.54 -24.01
CA HIS A 307 -7.21 -19.75 -25.24
C HIS A 307 -7.02 -20.60 -26.50
N LEU A 308 -6.00 -21.47 -26.51
CA LEU A 308 -5.70 -22.32 -27.66
C LEU A 308 -6.74 -23.41 -27.87
N VAL A 309 -7.17 -24.10 -26.81
CA VAL A 309 -8.21 -25.14 -26.88
C VAL A 309 -9.55 -24.53 -27.26
N ALA A 310 -9.93 -23.36 -26.72
CA ALA A 310 -11.17 -22.70 -27.11
C ALA A 310 -11.18 -22.31 -28.60
N LYS A 311 -10.03 -21.94 -29.17
CA LYS A 311 -9.93 -21.51 -30.57
C LYS A 311 -9.77 -22.67 -31.55
N TYR A 312 -8.97 -23.68 -31.21
CA TYR A 312 -8.54 -24.75 -32.13
C TYR A 312 -9.08 -26.13 -31.74
N GLY A 313 -9.76 -26.28 -30.60
CA GLY A 313 -10.31 -27.54 -30.10
C GLY A 313 -9.28 -28.43 -29.38
N SER A 314 -8.02 -28.42 -29.82
CA SER A 314 -6.90 -29.10 -29.17
C SER A 314 -5.57 -28.39 -29.46
N LEU A 315 -4.53 -28.71 -28.69
CA LEU A 315 -3.18 -28.20 -28.96
C LEU A 315 -2.58 -28.78 -30.25
N SER A 316 -2.88 -30.04 -30.56
CA SER A 316 -2.42 -30.69 -31.80
C SER A 316 -3.02 -30.08 -33.07
N ALA A 317 -4.13 -29.35 -32.95
CA ALA A 317 -4.77 -28.62 -34.04
C ALA A 317 -4.20 -27.20 -34.24
N VAL A 318 -3.28 -26.75 -33.37
CA VAL A 318 -2.60 -25.46 -33.54
C VAL A 318 -1.67 -25.53 -34.76
N PRO A 319 -1.83 -24.67 -35.78
CA PRO A 319 -0.99 -24.73 -36.97
C PRO A 319 0.48 -24.46 -36.63
N LYS A 320 1.40 -25.25 -37.20
CA LYS A 320 2.84 -25.04 -37.00
C LYS A 320 3.32 -23.86 -37.85
N ALA A 321 4.11 -22.98 -37.25
CA ALA A 321 4.74 -21.84 -37.89
C ALA A 321 5.73 -22.28 -38.98
N LYS A 322 6.41 -23.42 -38.78
CA LYS A 322 7.30 -24.02 -39.80
C LYS A 322 6.62 -24.34 -41.14
N ASP A 323 5.29 -24.49 -41.16
CA ASP A 323 4.52 -24.83 -42.36
C ASP A 323 4.02 -23.58 -43.12
N ARG A 324 4.60 -22.38 -42.86
CA ARG A 324 4.14 -21.09 -43.41
C ARG A 324 5.29 -20.25 -43.99
N PHE A 325 4.92 -19.23 -44.78
CA PHE A 325 5.85 -18.42 -45.59
C PHE A 325 6.87 -17.59 -44.80
N ILE A 326 6.62 -17.31 -43.52
CA ILE A 326 7.63 -16.79 -42.58
C ILE A 326 8.09 -17.99 -41.75
N ARG A 327 9.28 -18.54 -42.06
CA ARG A 327 9.76 -19.77 -41.42
C ARG A 327 10.29 -19.49 -40.03
N ASN A 328 9.86 -20.33 -39.09
CA ASN A 328 10.41 -20.41 -37.75
C ASN A 328 11.81 -21.06 -37.80
N ALA A 329 12.73 -20.66 -36.93
CA ALA A 329 14.02 -21.32 -36.82
C ALA A 329 13.86 -22.79 -36.40
N GLY A 330 14.44 -23.69 -37.20
CA GLY A 330 14.23 -25.14 -37.17
C GLY A 330 14.33 -25.75 -38.59
N ALA A 331 14.66 -27.05 -38.69
CA ALA A 331 14.90 -27.77 -39.94
C ALA A 331 16.13 -27.29 -40.76
N LEU A 332 17.32 -27.34 -40.13
CA LEU A 332 18.64 -27.05 -40.71
C LEU A 332 18.94 -25.55 -40.97
N LEU A 333 18.14 -24.64 -40.43
CA LEU A 333 18.36 -23.19 -40.51
C LEU A 333 18.35 -22.55 -39.13
N ALA A 334 19.35 -21.72 -38.85
CA ALA A 334 19.50 -20.97 -37.60
C ALA A 334 18.87 -19.57 -37.67
N VAL A 335 18.53 -18.98 -36.53
CA VAL A 335 18.02 -17.60 -36.48
C VAL A 335 19.06 -16.64 -37.06
N GLY A 336 18.59 -15.72 -37.92
CA GLY A 336 19.45 -14.74 -38.61
C GLY A 336 20.07 -15.26 -39.90
N GLU A 337 19.90 -16.54 -40.24
CA GLU A 337 20.25 -17.04 -41.57
C GLU A 337 19.25 -16.54 -42.62
N VAL A 338 19.76 -16.34 -43.85
CA VAL A 338 18.94 -15.97 -45.00
C VAL A 338 18.77 -17.22 -45.86
N GLN A 339 17.53 -17.66 -46.00
CA GLN A 339 17.20 -18.75 -46.91
C GLN A 339 16.96 -18.17 -48.32
N GLN A 340 17.74 -18.63 -49.30
CA GLN A 340 17.48 -18.30 -50.70
C GLN A 340 16.19 -18.97 -51.18
N ASP A 341 15.56 -18.33 -52.18
CA ASP A 341 14.43 -18.89 -52.90
C ASP A 341 14.82 -20.19 -53.62
N ALA A 342 13.85 -21.10 -53.68
CA ALA A 342 14.02 -22.34 -54.42
C ALA A 342 12.71 -22.81 -55.04
N LEU A 343 12.79 -23.46 -56.20
CA LEU A 343 11.66 -24.12 -56.86
C LEU A 343 11.77 -25.64 -56.71
N GLN A 344 10.63 -26.32 -56.54
CA GLN A 344 10.59 -27.77 -56.59
C GLN A 344 10.77 -28.23 -58.04
N ASP A 345 11.55 -29.29 -58.22
CA ASP A 345 11.59 -30.00 -59.50
C ASP A 345 10.19 -30.52 -59.84
N HIS A 346 9.65 -30.05 -60.96
CA HIS A 346 8.35 -30.48 -61.44
C HIS A 346 8.39 -30.71 -62.96
N PHE A 347 7.55 -31.64 -63.41
CA PHE A 347 7.57 -32.15 -64.77
C PHE A 347 6.32 -31.75 -65.52
N HIS A 348 6.49 -31.40 -66.79
CA HIS A 348 5.38 -31.13 -67.69
C HIS A 348 5.34 -32.23 -68.77
N TYR A 349 4.13 -32.67 -69.11
CA TYR A 349 3.90 -33.65 -70.15
C TYR A 349 3.75 -32.95 -71.50
N ILE A 350 4.46 -33.43 -72.53
CA ILE A 350 4.20 -33.00 -73.92
C ILE A 350 3.33 -34.09 -74.59
N PRO A 351 2.17 -33.74 -75.19
CA PRO A 351 1.33 -34.73 -75.87
C PRO A 351 1.97 -35.17 -77.20
N THR A 352 1.90 -36.46 -77.53
CA THR A 352 2.19 -36.97 -78.88
C THR A 352 1.09 -37.92 -79.36
N GLU A 353 0.73 -37.81 -80.64
CA GLU A 353 -0.32 -38.60 -81.31
C GLU A 353 0.26 -39.86 -81.98
N ALA A 354 -0.38 -41.00 -81.70
CA ALA A 354 -0.32 -42.28 -82.42
C ALA A 354 1.00 -43.10 -82.39
N GLY A 355 0.83 -44.41 -82.13
CA GLY A 355 1.91 -45.37 -81.87
C GLY A 355 2.13 -46.42 -82.95
N GLY A 356 3.19 -47.22 -82.73
CA GLY A 356 3.49 -48.45 -83.48
C GLY A 356 4.80 -48.39 -84.26
N ASP A 357 5.94 -48.30 -83.57
CA ASP A 357 7.21 -48.99 -83.88
C ASP A 357 8.34 -48.48 -82.97
N TYR A 358 9.17 -49.41 -82.47
CA TYR A 358 10.38 -49.10 -81.68
C TYR A 358 11.36 -48.27 -82.54
N GLN A 359 11.41 -46.96 -82.33
CA GLN A 359 12.48 -46.12 -82.86
C GLN A 359 13.39 -45.74 -81.67
N ALA A 360 14.64 -46.19 -81.70
CA ALA A 360 15.67 -45.49 -80.94
C ALA A 360 15.68 -44.05 -81.46
N GLU A 361 15.40 -43.03 -80.63
CA GLU A 361 15.42 -41.62 -81.06
C GLU A 361 16.87 -41.16 -81.35
N LYS A 362 17.46 -41.67 -82.43
CA LYS A 362 18.50 -40.98 -83.19
C LYS A 362 17.79 -40.01 -84.11
N GLY A 363 17.97 -38.71 -83.87
CA GLY A 363 17.48 -37.67 -84.79
C GLY A 363 16.52 -36.64 -84.20
N ILE A 364 16.44 -36.47 -82.87
CA ILE A 364 15.91 -35.21 -82.34
C ILE A 364 16.86 -34.10 -82.79
N THR A 365 16.47 -33.39 -83.85
CA THR A 365 17.23 -32.29 -84.45
C THR A 365 16.57 -30.96 -84.13
N ILE A 366 15.66 -30.91 -83.15
CA ILE A 366 14.77 -29.77 -82.84
C ILE A 366 14.28 -29.78 -81.36
N VAL A 367 14.37 -28.66 -80.64
CA VAL A 367 13.84 -28.36 -79.29
C VAL A 367 13.25 -26.93 -79.23
N ILE A 368 12.37 -26.66 -78.27
CA ILE A 368 11.90 -25.31 -77.91
C ILE A 368 12.61 -24.89 -76.62
N HIS A 369 13.21 -23.70 -76.59
CA HIS A 369 13.77 -23.12 -75.38
C HIS A 369 12.69 -22.30 -74.65
N ASP A 370 12.61 -22.44 -73.33
CA ASP A 370 11.63 -21.78 -72.45
C ASP A 370 11.73 -20.23 -72.45
N SER A 371 12.80 -19.67 -73.03
CA SER A 371 13.02 -18.22 -73.09
C SER A 371 12.38 -17.50 -74.29
N ASP A 372 11.72 -18.21 -75.21
CA ASP A 372 11.05 -17.59 -76.38
C ASP A 372 9.65 -17.09 -76.03
N THR A 373 9.56 -15.89 -75.43
CA THR A 373 8.32 -15.37 -74.84
C THR A 373 7.37 -14.61 -75.77
N THR A 374 7.52 -14.61 -77.10
CA THR A 374 6.50 -14.01 -78.00
C THR A 374 6.45 -14.66 -79.40
N ASN A 375 5.26 -15.17 -79.75
CA ASN A 375 4.78 -15.58 -81.08
C ASN A 375 5.81 -16.25 -82.02
N VAL A 376 6.16 -17.50 -81.73
CA VAL A 376 6.89 -18.35 -82.68
C VAL A 376 5.95 -18.91 -83.76
N VAL A 377 6.29 -18.64 -85.03
CA VAL A 377 5.58 -19.13 -86.21
C VAL A 377 5.79 -20.66 -86.34
N PRO A 378 4.78 -21.46 -86.76
CA PRO A 378 4.93 -22.90 -86.93
C PRO A 378 6.18 -23.25 -87.77
N GLY A 379 7.18 -23.88 -87.15
CA GLY A 379 8.49 -24.19 -87.75
C GLY A 379 9.73 -23.54 -87.10
N ALA A 380 9.57 -22.70 -86.07
CA ALA A 380 10.67 -22.02 -85.35
C ALA A 380 11.41 -22.92 -84.32
N PHE A 381 11.81 -24.08 -84.80
CA PHE A 381 12.17 -25.26 -84.03
C PHE A 381 13.71 -25.45 -84.17
N LYS A 382 14.50 -25.36 -83.09
CA LYS A 382 15.99 -25.27 -83.14
C LYS A 382 16.73 -26.55 -82.75
N PRO A 383 17.91 -26.90 -83.30
CA PRO A 383 18.47 -28.23 -83.07
C PRO A 383 18.92 -28.62 -81.68
N ALA A 384 18.55 -29.85 -81.27
CA ALA A 384 18.97 -30.42 -80.00
C ALA A 384 20.51 -30.60 -79.96
N GLN A 385 21.13 -30.21 -78.85
CA GLN A 385 22.58 -30.40 -78.66
C GLN A 385 22.93 -31.88 -78.51
N LYS A 386 23.90 -32.32 -79.31
CA LYS A 386 24.33 -33.72 -79.40
C LYS A 386 25.05 -34.14 -78.11
N GLY A 387 24.43 -35.04 -77.31
CA GLY A 387 25.09 -35.74 -76.19
C GLY A 387 24.50 -35.54 -74.78
N ARG A 388 23.37 -34.84 -74.59
CA ARG A 388 22.75 -34.65 -73.28
C ARG A 388 21.26 -35.01 -73.24
N VAL A 389 20.92 -36.28 -73.48
CA VAL A 389 19.56 -36.78 -73.24
C VAL A 389 19.66 -38.01 -72.35
N GLN A 390 19.49 -37.84 -71.04
CA GLN A 390 19.29 -38.93 -70.10
C GLN A 390 17.80 -39.05 -69.82
N ALA A 391 17.16 -40.04 -70.45
CA ALA A 391 15.85 -40.51 -70.03
C ALA A 391 16.06 -41.70 -69.08
N ASN A 392 15.42 -41.68 -67.92
CA ASN A 392 15.44 -42.80 -66.96
C ASN A 392 14.02 -43.32 -66.81
N ASN A 393 13.69 -44.49 -67.38
CA ASN A 393 13.21 -45.64 -66.60
C ASN A 393 13.01 -46.92 -67.43
N VAL A 394 13.29 -48.06 -66.81
CA VAL A 394 13.04 -49.43 -67.29
C VAL A 394 11.86 -50.02 -66.53
N ALA A 395 10.63 -49.67 -66.94
CA ALA A 395 9.39 -50.45 -66.74
C ALA A 395 8.17 -49.55 -66.96
N VAL A 396 7.52 -49.63 -68.13
CA VAL A 396 6.10 -49.28 -68.28
C VAL A 396 5.49 -50.21 -69.32
N ALA A 397 4.76 -51.23 -68.85
CA ALA A 397 3.82 -51.99 -69.67
C ALA A 397 2.51 -51.20 -69.77
N ASP A 398 1.82 -51.36 -70.90
CA ASP A 398 0.51 -50.81 -71.22
C ASP A 398 0.40 -49.28 -71.30
N GLY A 399 0.73 -48.78 -72.50
CA GLY A 399 -0.35 -48.33 -73.37
C GLY A 399 -1.16 -47.11 -72.94
N ALA A 400 -0.56 -46.18 -72.20
CA ALA A 400 -0.88 -44.75 -72.22
C ALA A 400 0.10 -44.05 -71.28
N ARG A 401 0.93 -43.13 -71.80
CA ARG A 401 1.29 -41.83 -71.15
C ARG A 401 2.50 -41.13 -71.77
N ALA A 402 2.38 -39.80 -71.76
CA ALA A 402 3.29 -38.81 -72.29
C ALA A 402 4.68 -38.83 -71.64
N LYS A 403 5.68 -38.33 -72.38
CA LYS A 403 7.04 -38.08 -71.89
C LYS A 403 7.02 -36.87 -70.95
N THR A 404 7.54 -37.04 -69.74
CA THR A 404 7.84 -35.94 -68.83
C THR A 404 9.21 -35.38 -69.13
N TYR A 405 9.29 -34.06 -69.34
CA TYR A 405 10.57 -33.34 -69.37
C TYR A 405 10.67 -32.47 -68.12
N LEU A 406 11.90 -32.25 -67.63
CA LEU A 406 12.17 -31.24 -66.60
C LEU A 406 11.92 -29.87 -67.26
N ALA A 407 10.81 -29.20 -66.91
CA ALA A 407 10.29 -28.09 -67.73
C ALA A 407 10.96 -26.75 -67.50
N SER A 408 12.12 -26.72 -66.87
CA SER A 408 12.83 -25.48 -66.68
C SER A 408 14.32 -25.77 -66.71
N THR A 409 15.04 -25.12 -67.62
CA THR A 409 16.49 -25.19 -67.64
C THR A 409 16.99 -24.38 -66.46
N LYS A 410 17.79 -24.99 -65.58
CA LYS A 410 18.53 -24.27 -64.53
C LYS A 410 19.24 -23.09 -65.19
N ASP A 411 18.75 -21.87 -64.98
CA ASP A 411 19.48 -20.68 -65.38
C ASP A 411 20.81 -20.72 -64.62
N THR A 412 21.93 -20.63 -65.34
CA THR A 412 23.27 -20.70 -64.75
C THR A 412 23.64 -19.45 -63.96
N THR A 413 22.78 -18.44 -63.92
CA THR A 413 22.87 -17.35 -62.94
C THR A 413 22.40 -17.84 -61.57
N GLU A 414 23.04 -17.39 -60.49
CA GLU A 414 22.84 -17.85 -59.09
C GLU A 414 21.41 -17.69 -58.51
N LYS A 415 20.40 -17.42 -59.34
CA LYS A 415 19.02 -17.10 -58.94
C LYS A 415 18.08 -18.30 -58.88
N ASP A 416 18.43 -19.46 -59.43
CA ASP A 416 17.52 -20.62 -59.51
C ASP A 416 18.11 -21.84 -58.76
N THR A 417 17.95 -21.84 -57.43
CA THR A 417 18.24 -23.01 -56.59
C THR A 417 17.08 -23.99 -56.66
N ARG A 418 17.31 -25.27 -57.00
CA ARG A 418 16.25 -26.28 -57.05
C ARG A 418 16.40 -27.33 -55.97
N THR A 419 15.26 -27.80 -55.47
CA THR A 419 15.22 -28.90 -54.51
C THR A 419 14.22 -29.95 -54.98
N ALA A 420 14.49 -31.22 -54.66
CA ALA A 420 13.65 -32.33 -55.11
C ALA A 420 12.22 -32.28 -54.51
N GLU A 421 12.06 -31.64 -53.35
CA GLU A 421 10.89 -31.82 -52.50
C GLU A 421 10.16 -30.51 -52.13
N GLU A 422 10.65 -29.32 -52.51
CA GLU A 422 10.10 -28.06 -51.98
C GLU A 422 10.19 -26.84 -52.91
N THR A 423 9.10 -26.06 -52.99
CA THR A 423 9.08 -24.70 -53.56
C THR A 423 8.95 -23.68 -52.43
N ARG A 424 9.86 -22.70 -52.33
CA ARG A 424 9.88 -21.71 -51.24
C ARG A 424 10.32 -20.30 -51.68
N PRO A 425 9.67 -19.23 -51.19
CA PRO A 425 10.15 -17.85 -51.36
C PRO A 425 11.31 -17.53 -50.41
N LYS A 426 12.03 -16.43 -50.66
CA LYS A 426 13.04 -15.89 -49.71
C LYS A 426 12.38 -15.55 -48.37
N SER A 427 12.98 -16.00 -47.27
CA SER A 427 12.49 -15.71 -45.93
C SER A 427 13.62 -15.32 -44.97
N LEU A 428 13.31 -14.39 -44.06
CA LEU A 428 14.15 -14.08 -42.91
C LEU A 428 13.80 -15.07 -41.79
N VAL A 429 14.80 -15.79 -41.29
CA VAL A 429 14.59 -16.79 -40.24
C VAL A 429 14.56 -16.10 -38.87
N LEU A 430 13.36 -15.98 -38.32
CA LEU A 430 13.10 -15.46 -36.97
C LEU A 430 12.34 -16.51 -36.16
N LYS A 431 12.48 -16.48 -34.82
CA LYS A 431 11.72 -17.38 -33.96
C LYS A 431 10.34 -16.79 -33.66
N LEU A 432 9.27 -17.40 -34.13
CA LEU A 432 7.92 -17.02 -33.71
C LEU A 432 7.68 -17.60 -32.31
N CYS A 433 7.35 -16.73 -31.36
CA CYS A 433 7.01 -17.12 -30.00
C CYS A 433 5.62 -16.60 -29.62
N ILE A 434 4.99 -17.27 -28.66
CA ILE A 434 3.73 -16.88 -28.03
C ILE A 434 3.97 -16.60 -26.55
N LYS A 435 3.36 -15.53 -26.04
CA LYS A 435 3.40 -15.15 -24.63
C LYS A 435 2.58 -16.17 -23.84
N ALA A 436 3.21 -16.84 -22.89
CA ALA A 436 2.61 -17.92 -22.12
C ALA A 436 2.31 -17.55 -20.67
N GLN A 437 2.99 -16.54 -20.13
CA GLN A 437 2.75 -15.97 -18.80
C GLN A 437 2.49 -14.48 -18.90
N ASN A 438 1.63 -13.95 -18.04
CA ASN A 438 1.26 -12.55 -18.09
C ASN A 438 2.41 -11.70 -17.54
N THR A 439 2.75 -10.59 -18.19
CA THR A 439 3.78 -9.67 -17.68
C THR A 439 3.43 -9.07 -16.31
N LEU A 440 2.15 -9.10 -15.93
CA LEU A 440 1.65 -8.61 -14.64
C LEU A 440 1.40 -9.72 -13.61
N ASP A 441 1.83 -10.96 -13.89
CA ASP A 441 1.74 -12.05 -12.92
C ASP A 441 2.53 -11.69 -11.65
N GLY A 442 1.87 -11.81 -10.49
CA GLY A 442 2.45 -11.44 -9.20
C GLY A 442 2.15 -10.02 -8.71
N VAL A 443 1.41 -9.21 -9.47
CA VAL A 443 0.95 -7.87 -9.06
C VAL A 443 -0.56 -7.73 -9.23
N GLN A 444 -1.19 -7.00 -8.31
CA GLN A 444 -2.59 -6.60 -8.39
C GLN A 444 -2.72 -5.10 -8.27
N PHE A 445 -3.63 -4.52 -9.06
CA PHE A 445 -3.89 -3.09 -9.05
C PHE A 445 -5.06 -2.76 -8.14
N TRP A 446 -4.87 -1.74 -7.33
CA TRP A 446 -5.80 -1.28 -6.33
C TRP A 446 -5.95 0.24 -6.43
N ILE A 447 -7.14 0.75 -6.18
CA ILE A 447 -7.42 2.19 -6.21
C ILE A 447 -7.77 2.69 -4.81
N LYS A 448 -7.15 3.79 -4.39
CA LYS A 448 -7.38 4.39 -3.08
C LYS A 448 -8.82 4.88 -3.01
N ALA A 449 -9.63 4.27 -2.15
CA ALA A 449 -11.06 4.56 -2.04
C ALA A 449 -11.38 5.53 -0.89
N PHE A 450 -10.62 5.45 0.21
CA PHE A 450 -10.78 6.27 1.42
C PHE A 450 -9.51 6.23 2.28
N GLY A 451 -9.24 7.25 3.09
CA GLY A 451 -8.09 7.33 4.01
C GLY A 451 -8.25 6.46 5.28
N GLU A 452 -7.40 6.64 6.30
CA GLU A 452 -7.68 6.04 7.62
C GLU A 452 -9.00 6.57 8.19
N ILE A 453 -9.99 5.69 8.36
CA ILE A 453 -11.25 6.00 9.02
C ILE A 453 -11.13 5.62 10.49
N ALA A 454 -11.04 6.61 11.37
CA ALA A 454 -10.96 6.45 12.83
C ALA A 454 -12.26 5.91 13.48
N ASN A 455 -13.28 5.56 12.70
CA ASN A 455 -14.61 5.21 13.19
C ASN A 455 -14.96 3.74 12.87
N ALA A 456 -15.02 2.90 13.91
CA ALA A 456 -15.26 1.47 13.81
C ALA A 456 -16.59 1.08 13.12
N GLY A 457 -17.61 1.95 13.14
CA GLY A 457 -18.88 1.70 12.43
C GLY A 457 -18.78 1.76 10.89
N GLN A 458 -17.80 2.49 10.35
CA GLN A 458 -17.49 2.52 8.91
C GLN A 458 -16.50 1.41 8.49
N LEU A 459 -15.71 0.92 9.45
CA LEU A 459 -14.85 -0.26 9.27
C LEU A 459 -15.70 -1.49 8.91
N ASP A 460 -16.81 -1.69 9.61
CA ASP A 460 -17.76 -2.78 9.33
C ASP A 460 -18.47 -2.59 7.98
N ALA A 461 -18.85 -1.36 7.60
CA ALA A 461 -19.48 -1.11 6.31
C ALA A 461 -18.52 -1.34 5.13
N SER A 462 -17.24 -1.00 5.30
CA SER A 462 -16.21 -1.21 4.27
C SER A 462 -15.82 -2.67 4.15
N ARG A 463 -15.72 -3.38 5.27
CA ARG A 463 -15.50 -4.83 5.29
C ARG A 463 -16.70 -5.56 4.69
N LEU A 464 -17.92 -5.17 5.05
CA LEU A 464 -19.15 -5.69 4.45
C LEU A 464 -19.21 -5.41 2.92
N ALA A 465 -18.77 -4.24 2.46
CA ALA A 465 -18.71 -3.94 1.03
C ALA A 465 -17.68 -4.82 0.29
N GLN A 466 -16.52 -5.06 0.89
CA GLN A 466 -15.50 -5.98 0.37
C GLN A 466 -16.01 -7.42 0.36
N ASP A 467 -16.63 -7.88 1.44
CA ASP A 467 -17.24 -9.21 1.55
C ASP A 467 -18.35 -9.39 0.49
N ILE A 468 -19.16 -8.34 0.23
CA ILE A 468 -20.15 -8.34 -0.85
C ILE A 468 -19.49 -8.42 -2.23
N GLN A 469 -18.37 -7.73 -2.47
CA GLN A 469 -17.62 -7.84 -3.73
C GLN A 469 -17.04 -9.25 -3.91
N GLU A 470 -16.47 -9.83 -2.86
CA GLU A 470 -15.95 -11.19 -2.88
C GLU A 470 -17.05 -12.22 -3.15
N VAL A 471 -18.21 -12.07 -2.49
CA VAL A 471 -19.39 -12.92 -2.74
C VAL A 471 -19.89 -12.78 -4.17
N LYS A 472 -19.98 -11.55 -4.72
CA LYS A 472 -20.38 -11.32 -6.12
C LYS A 472 -19.35 -11.84 -7.14
N ALA A 473 -18.07 -11.82 -6.81
CA ALA A 473 -17.01 -12.37 -7.66
C ALA A 473 -17.02 -13.91 -7.66
N LYS A 474 -17.43 -14.55 -6.56
CA LYS A 474 -17.44 -16.01 -6.39
C LYS A 474 -18.80 -16.68 -6.64
N LYS A 475 -19.91 -15.95 -6.63
CA LYS A 475 -21.27 -16.47 -6.85
C LYS A 475 -22.04 -15.60 -7.86
N ALA A 476 -22.82 -16.25 -8.72
CA ALA A 476 -23.73 -15.55 -9.63
C ALA A 476 -24.75 -14.69 -8.85
N ASP A 477 -25.24 -13.64 -9.52
CA ASP A 477 -26.02 -12.51 -8.99
C ASP A 477 -27.02 -12.88 -7.88
N VAL A 478 -27.03 -12.13 -6.77
CA VAL A 478 -27.83 -12.44 -5.56
C VAL A 478 -29.34 -12.27 -5.81
N LEU A 479 -29.71 -11.63 -6.91
CA LEU A 479 -31.09 -11.49 -7.38
C LEU A 479 -31.32 -12.43 -8.56
N HIS A 480 -31.60 -13.70 -8.28
CA HIS A 480 -32.17 -14.60 -9.27
C HIS A 480 -33.38 -15.33 -8.68
N THR A 481 -34.38 -15.53 -9.53
CA THR A 481 -35.54 -16.37 -9.25
C THR A 481 -35.35 -17.67 -10.00
N HIS A 482 -35.30 -18.79 -9.28
CA HIS A 482 -35.38 -20.10 -9.90
C HIS A 482 -36.80 -20.37 -10.36
N THR A 483 -36.95 -20.80 -11.61
CA THR A 483 -38.14 -21.48 -12.10
C THR A 483 -37.99 -22.99 -11.88
N ALA A 484 -39.08 -23.75 -11.90
CA ALA A 484 -39.01 -25.21 -11.76
C ALA A 484 -38.12 -25.86 -12.85
N SER A 485 -38.03 -25.25 -14.04
CA SER A 485 -37.13 -25.66 -15.12
C SER A 485 -35.65 -25.47 -14.83
N ASP A 486 -35.29 -24.64 -13.85
CA ASP A 486 -33.90 -24.40 -13.45
C ASP A 486 -33.41 -25.40 -12.39
N ILE A 487 -34.31 -26.25 -11.88
CA ILE A 487 -34.02 -27.27 -10.87
C ILE A 487 -33.89 -28.61 -11.57
N THR A 488 -32.65 -29.04 -11.81
CA THR A 488 -32.35 -30.38 -12.33
C THR A 488 -33.01 -31.44 -11.44
N ASP A 489 -33.69 -32.40 -12.06
CA ASP A 489 -34.38 -33.53 -11.41
C ASP A 489 -35.66 -33.21 -10.62
N PHE A 490 -36.25 -32.01 -10.75
CA PHE A 490 -37.53 -31.68 -10.09
C PHE A 490 -38.65 -32.65 -10.48
N ASP A 491 -38.84 -32.90 -11.78
CA ASP A 491 -39.88 -33.81 -12.28
C ASP A 491 -39.63 -35.25 -11.80
N THR A 492 -38.37 -35.70 -11.86
CA THR A 492 -37.94 -37.01 -11.33
C THR A 492 -38.26 -37.15 -9.84
N GLY A 493 -38.06 -36.09 -9.05
CA GLY A 493 -38.38 -36.07 -7.61
C GLY A 493 -39.89 -36.16 -7.34
N VAL A 494 -40.69 -35.45 -8.13
CA VAL A 494 -42.17 -35.48 -8.04
C VAL A 494 -42.70 -36.86 -8.41
N ASP A 495 -42.23 -37.45 -9.50
CA ASP A 495 -42.65 -38.78 -9.96
C ASP A 495 -42.29 -39.86 -8.93
N ASN A 496 -41.09 -39.80 -8.35
CA ASN A 496 -40.68 -40.68 -7.26
C ASN A 496 -41.60 -40.55 -6.03
N ARG A 497 -42.02 -39.33 -5.69
CA ARG A 497 -42.92 -39.10 -4.57
C ARG A 497 -44.33 -39.64 -4.85
N ILE A 498 -44.83 -39.50 -6.07
CA ILE A 498 -46.14 -40.05 -6.46
C ILE A 498 -46.13 -41.58 -6.42
N ALA A 499 -45.08 -42.21 -6.93
CA ALA A 499 -44.93 -43.67 -6.90
C ALA A 499 -44.86 -44.26 -5.47
N GLN A 500 -44.43 -43.47 -4.48
CA GLN A 500 -44.45 -43.86 -3.06
C GLN A 500 -45.84 -43.83 -2.44
N LEU A 501 -46.82 -43.12 -3.01
CA LEU A 501 -48.14 -42.92 -2.38
C LEU A 501 -49.12 -44.05 -2.70
N PHE A 502 -49.05 -44.61 -3.91
CA PHE A 502 -49.80 -45.80 -4.31
C PHE A 502 -49.22 -46.39 -5.60
N THR A 503 -49.48 -47.67 -5.86
CA THR A 503 -49.23 -48.30 -7.16
C THR A 503 -50.53 -48.48 -7.91
N TYR A 504 -50.60 -48.03 -9.15
CA TYR A 504 -51.71 -48.29 -10.07
C TYR A 504 -51.37 -49.42 -11.04
N GLN A 505 -52.30 -50.34 -11.24
CA GLN A 505 -52.19 -51.39 -12.24
C GLN A 505 -53.55 -51.63 -12.90
N LYS A 506 -53.57 -51.70 -14.23
CA LYS A 506 -54.76 -52.13 -14.99
C LYS A 506 -54.61 -53.60 -15.37
N ILE A 507 -55.56 -54.45 -14.96
CA ILE A 507 -55.56 -55.89 -15.22
C ILE A 507 -56.88 -56.24 -15.91
N GLY A 508 -56.85 -56.39 -17.24
CA GLY A 508 -58.08 -56.50 -18.02
C GLY A 508 -58.98 -55.28 -17.81
N ASP A 509 -60.24 -55.52 -17.45
CA ASP A 509 -61.22 -54.47 -17.12
C ASP A 509 -61.20 -54.02 -15.65
N PHE A 510 -60.22 -54.49 -14.87
CA PHE A 510 -60.00 -54.04 -13.50
C PHE A 510 -59.02 -52.88 -13.44
N GLU A 511 -59.32 -51.88 -12.61
CA GLU A 511 -58.33 -50.94 -12.12
C GLU A 511 -57.97 -51.27 -10.68
N VAL A 512 -56.69 -51.46 -10.40
CA VAL A 512 -56.17 -51.83 -9.09
C VAL A 512 -55.28 -50.72 -8.55
N ARG A 513 -55.58 -50.22 -7.35
CA ARG A 513 -54.76 -49.25 -6.63
C ARG A 513 -54.34 -49.87 -5.29
N LYS A 514 -53.04 -50.00 -5.05
CA LYS A 514 -52.48 -50.49 -3.78
C LYS A 514 -51.77 -49.36 -3.05
N TYR A 515 -52.08 -49.20 -1.79
CA TYR A 515 -51.49 -48.19 -0.93
C TYR A 515 -50.41 -48.82 -0.01
N PRO A 516 -49.37 -48.06 0.37
CA PRO A 516 -48.28 -48.55 1.23
C PRO A 516 -48.74 -49.08 2.59
N ASP A 517 -49.84 -48.53 3.11
CA ASP A 517 -50.47 -48.94 4.36
C ASP A 517 -51.10 -50.35 4.29
N GLY A 518 -51.17 -50.97 3.11
CA GLY A 518 -51.77 -52.28 2.85
C GLY A 518 -53.20 -52.24 2.32
N THR A 519 -53.78 -51.06 2.11
CA THR A 519 -55.12 -50.89 1.54
C THR A 519 -55.10 -51.12 0.02
N MET A 520 -56.11 -51.80 -0.52
CA MET A 520 -56.30 -52.01 -1.94
C MET A 520 -57.71 -51.64 -2.36
N ILE A 521 -57.80 -50.94 -3.48
CA ILE A 521 -59.06 -50.60 -4.14
C ILE A 521 -59.05 -51.25 -5.52
N GLN A 522 -60.09 -52.01 -5.82
CA GLN A 522 -60.32 -52.57 -7.15
C GLN A 522 -61.66 -52.07 -7.68
N THR A 523 -61.66 -51.56 -8.92
CA THR A 523 -62.90 -51.28 -9.65
C THR A 523 -63.03 -52.25 -10.81
N TYR A 524 -64.25 -52.68 -11.09
CA TYR A 524 -64.59 -53.55 -12.21
C TYR A 524 -65.88 -53.08 -12.85
N THR A 525 -65.95 -53.11 -14.18
CA THR A 525 -67.14 -52.67 -14.90
C THR A 525 -67.62 -53.76 -15.85
N ILE A 526 -68.88 -54.16 -15.68
CA ILE A 526 -69.59 -55.04 -16.60
C ILE A 526 -70.51 -54.19 -17.46
N ARG A 527 -70.55 -54.49 -18.76
CA ARG A 527 -71.53 -53.93 -19.69
C ARG A 527 -72.34 -55.06 -20.28
N GLN A 528 -73.64 -54.91 -20.26
CA GLN A 528 -74.58 -55.90 -20.80
C GLN A 528 -75.83 -55.21 -21.32
N ASN A 529 -76.66 -55.97 -22.02
CA ASN A 529 -77.99 -55.53 -22.41
C ASN A 529 -79.01 -56.23 -21.52
N ASP A 530 -79.84 -55.46 -20.83
CA ASP A 530 -80.89 -55.94 -19.91
C ASP A 530 -80.39 -56.57 -18.58
N LEU A 531 -81.27 -56.69 -17.57
CA LEU A 531 -81.02 -57.34 -16.27
C LEU A 531 -81.92 -58.57 -16.01
N TYR A 532 -82.45 -59.16 -17.09
CA TYR A 532 -83.48 -60.20 -17.05
C TYR A 532 -83.04 -61.57 -16.45
N GLU A 533 -81.77 -61.73 -16.12
CA GLU A 533 -81.20 -63.01 -15.68
C GLU A 533 -81.14 -63.13 -14.15
N TRP A 534 -82.17 -63.75 -13.56
CA TRP A 534 -82.31 -63.90 -12.10
C TRP A 534 -81.59 -65.14 -11.56
N PHE A 535 -80.42 -65.47 -12.13
CA PHE A 535 -79.54 -66.51 -11.62
C PHE A 535 -78.29 -65.90 -11.01
N GLU A 536 -77.61 -66.69 -10.18
CA GLU A 536 -76.39 -66.26 -9.52
C GLU A 536 -75.24 -66.05 -10.50
N LYS A 537 -74.62 -64.88 -10.45
CA LYS A 537 -73.43 -64.54 -11.22
C LYS A 537 -72.22 -64.39 -10.32
N SER A 538 -71.04 -64.59 -10.89
CA SER A 538 -69.78 -64.41 -10.16
C SER A 538 -68.65 -63.95 -11.06
N PHE A 539 -67.71 -63.20 -10.48
CA PHE A 539 -66.41 -62.92 -11.08
C PHE A 539 -65.29 -63.01 -10.04
N ASN A 540 -64.07 -63.26 -10.51
CA ASN A 540 -62.88 -63.23 -9.67
C ASN A 540 -62.25 -61.83 -9.67
N TRP A 541 -61.84 -61.34 -8.50
CA TRP A 541 -61.04 -60.14 -8.39
C TRP A 541 -59.69 -60.33 -9.09
N ALA A 542 -59.20 -59.27 -9.76
CA ALA A 542 -57.91 -59.35 -10.46
C ALA A 542 -56.74 -59.66 -9.52
N ILE A 543 -56.84 -59.21 -8.26
CA ILE A 543 -55.94 -59.60 -7.18
C ILE A 543 -56.81 -60.02 -5.99
N ALA A 544 -56.54 -61.19 -5.40
CA ALA A 544 -57.24 -61.60 -4.19
C ALA A 544 -56.93 -60.63 -3.04
N PHE A 545 -57.96 -60.27 -2.29
CA PHE A 545 -57.80 -59.55 -1.02
C PHE A 545 -57.30 -60.52 0.07
N VAL A 546 -56.87 -59.98 1.21
CA VAL A 546 -56.54 -60.78 2.39
C VAL A 546 -57.83 -61.39 2.97
N ASP A 547 -58.86 -60.56 3.16
CA ASP A 547 -60.20 -60.95 3.63
C ASP A 547 -61.27 -60.49 2.64
N THR A 548 -62.53 -60.88 2.84
CA THR A 548 -63.65 -60.41 2.02
C THR A 548 -63.69 -58.88 2.03
N PRO A 549 -63.54 -58.22 0.86
CA PRO A 549 -63.51 -56.76 0.80
C PRO A 549 -64.90 -56.18 1.06
N LEU A 550 -64.94 -54.87 1.36
CA LEU A 550 -66.17 -54.10 1.31
C LEU A 550 -66.53 -53.85 -0.16
N ILE A 551 -67.64 -54.42 -0.63
CA ILE A 551 -68.06 -54.38 -2.04
C ILE A 551 -69.25 -53.43 -2.19
N PHE A 552 -69.10 -52.46 -3.08
CA PHE A 552 -70.17 -51.59 -3.54
C PHE A 552 -70.48 -51.90 -5.00
N SER A 553 -71.75 -51.81 -5.36
CA SER A 553 -72.21 -51.94 -6.75
C SER A 553 -73.09 -50.77 -7.15
N LYS A 554 -72.91 -50.26 -8.36
CA LYS A 554 -73.82 -49.28 -8.96
C LYS A 554 -74.25 -49.74 -10.34
N VAL A 555 -75.56 -49.77 -10.55
CA VAL A 555 -76.18 -50.03 -11.84
C VAL A 555 -76.62 -48.71 -12.46
N THR A 556 -76.36 -48.56 -13.76
CA THR A 556 -76.91 -47.50 -14.62
C THR A 556 -77.46 -48.12 -15.89
N THR A 557 -78.61 -47.64 -16.35
CA THR A 557 -79.39 -48.18 -17.48
C THR A 557 -79.71 -47.07 -18.47
N SER A 558 -80.11 -47.40 -19.70
CA SER A 558 -80.48 -46.41 -20.73
C SER A 558 -81.99 -46.19 -20.86
N ILE A 559 -82.81 -46.88 -20.07
CA ILE A 559 -84.27 -46.76 -20.12
C ILE A 559 -84.71 -45.40 -19.52
N GLY A 560 -85.56 -44.68 -20.25
CA GLY A 560 -86.04 -43.33 -19.87
C GLY A 560 -87.28 -43.30 -18.98
N GLY A 561 -87.75 -44.46 -18.49
CA GLY A 561 -88.97 -44.60 -17.68
C GLY A 561 -88.69 -44.99 -16.23
N SER A 562 -89.74 -44.96 -15.39
CA SER A 562 -89.66 -45.43 -14.00
C SER A 562 -89.37 -46.93 -13.97
N HIS A 563 -88.23 -47.30 -13.39
CA HIS A 563 -87.82 -48.68 -13.18
C HIS A 563 -86.90 -48.73 -11.96
N ASN A 564 -86.78 -49.91 -11.34
CA ASN A 564 -85.87 -50.16 -10.24
C ASN A 564 -84.95 -51.31 -10.60
N ALA A 565 -83.65 -51.08 -10.56
CA ALA A 565 -82.62 -52.01 -10.93
C ALA A 565 -81.49 -51.96 -9.89
N GLY A 566 -80.97 -53.13 -9.53
CA GLY A 566 -79.91 -53.23 -8.54
C GLY A 566 -79.12 -54.51 -8.64
N VAL A 567 -78.09 -54.56 -7.80
CA VAL A 567 -77.26 -55.74 -7.62
C VAL A 567 -77.22 -56.04 -6.13
N ASN A 568 -77.54 -57.27 -5.79
CA ASN A 568 -77.41 -57.79 -4.43
C ASN A 568 -76.15 -58.64 -4.33
N ILE A 569 -75.18 -58.18 -3.53
CA ILE A 569 -73.96 -58.94 -3.26
C ILE A 569 -74.26 -60.04 -2.25
N LEU A 570 -73.92 -61.29 -2.59
CA LEU A 570 -74.21 -62.43 -1.72
C LEU A 570 -73.16 -62.55 -0.62
N THR A 571 -73.60 -62.94 0.58
CA THR A 571 -72.76 -63.13 1.78
C THR A 571 -71.69 -64.21 1.61
N LYS A 572 -71.82 -65.10 0.62
CA LYS A 572 -70.80 -66.10 0.27
C LYS A 572 -69.64 -65.55 -0.56
N SER A 573 -69.67 -64.27 -0.93
CA SER A 573 -68.51 -63.58 -1.52
C SER A 573 -67.32 -63.66 -0.59
N ASN A 574 -66.15 -63.95 -1.15
CA ASN A 574 -64.93 -64.15 -0.40
C ASN A 574 -63.82 -63.21 -0.92
N ASN A 575 -62.62 -63.41 -0.41
CA ASN A 575 -61.46 -62.59 -0.72
C ASN A 575 -61.04 -62.64 -2.21
N ALA A 576 -61.41 -63.68 -2.95
CA ALA A 576 -61.05 -63.87 -4.36
C ALA A 576 -62.24 -63.72 -5.33
N THR A 577 -63.45 -64.06 -4.92
CA THR A 577 -64.62 -64.14 -5.80
C THR A 577 -65.80 -63.33 -5.25
N CYS A 578 -66.37 -62.47 -6.09
CA CYS A 578 -67.62 -61.78 -5.83
C CYS A 578 -68.78 -62.60 -6.42
N TYR A 579 -69.76 -62.96 -5.60
CA TYR A 579 -71.02 -63.58 -6.04
C TYR A 579 -72.16 -62.58 -5.87
N TYR A 580 -73.00 -62.43 -6.88
CA TYR A 580 -74.03 -61.42 -6.88
C TYR A 580 -75.25 -61.84 -7.70
N HIS A 581 -76.41 -61.27 -7.35
CA HIS A 581 -77.63 -61.36 -8.14
C HIS A 581 -77.95 -59.99 -8.72
N GLU A 582 -78.24 -59.96 -10.01
CA GLU A 582 -78.89 -58.82 -10.64
C GLU A 582 -80.39 -58.92 -10.36
N TYR A 583 -81.04 -57.79 -10.10
CA TYR A 583 -82.48 -57.75 -9.99
C TYR A 583 -83.05 -56.49 -10.64
N GLU A 584 -84.25 -56.66 -11.18
CA GLU A 584 -85.07 -55.57 -11.69
C GLU A 584 -86.51 -55.76 -11.20
N HIS A 585 -87.21 -54.66 -10.94
CA HIS A 585 -88.63 -54.70 -10.60
C HIS A 585 -89.42 -54.13 -11.78
N GLY A 586 -90.11 -54.99 -12.53
CA GLY A 586 -91.07 -54.56 -13.55
C GLY A 586 -91.05 -55.32 -14.88
N GLY A 587 -90.10 -56.23 -15.11
CA GLY A 587 -90.03 -57.07 -16.32
C GLY A 587 -89.66 -56.32 -17.60
N SER A 588 -89.24 -55.06 -17.51
CA SER A 588 -88.96 -54.20 -18.66
C SER A 588 -87.50 -54.36 -19.09
N ASN A 589 -87.21 -54.34 -20.39
CA ASN A 589 -85.81 -54.40 -20.84
C ASN A 589 -85.06 -53.10 -20.46
N GLN A 590 -83.99 -53.18 -19.66
CA GLN A 590 -83.24 -52.00 -19.19
C GLN A 590 -82.35 -51.33 -20.26
N GLY A 591 -82.27 -51.89 -21.46
CA GLY A 591 -81.42 -51.43 -22.55
C GLY A 591 -79.94 -51.62 -22.22
N ASN A 592 -79.12 -50.61 -22.51
CA ASN A 592 -77.68 -50.64 -22.21
C ASN A 592 -77.47 -50.49 -20.70
N VAL A 593 -76.96 -51.55 -20.08
CA VAL A 593 -76.69 -51.60 -18.65
C VAL A 593 -75.17 -51.56 -18.40
N ARG A 594 -74.77 -50.71 -17.45
CA ARG A 594 -73.43 -50.69 -16.89
C ARG A 594 -73.51 -50.97 -15.39
N ILE A 595 -72.82 -52.02 -14.97
CA ILE A 595 -72.68 -52.40 -13.56
C ILE A 595 -71.24 -52.13 -13.15
N GLN A 596 -71.06 -51.28 -12.15
CA GLN A 596 -69.75 -50.92 -11.62
C GLN A 596 -69.61 -51.50 -10.23
N PHE A 597 -68.58 -52.32 -10.02
CA PHE A 597 -68.18 -52.82 -8.72
C PHE A 597 -66.97 -52.02 -8.22
N LEU A 598 -66.99 -51.65 -6.95
CA LEU A 598 -65.89 -51.06 -6.22
C LEU A 598 -65.67 -51.93 -4.97
N ALA A 599 -64.48 -52.52 -4.85
CA ALA A 599 -64.08 -53.25 -3.67
C ALA A 599 -62.94 -52.53 -2.95
N ILE A 600 -63.08 -52.38 -1.64
CA ILE A 600 -62.05 -51.82 -0.76
C ILE A 600 -61.69 -52.88 0.27
N GLY A 601 -60.41 -53.25 0.34
CA GLY A 601 -59.91 -54.28 1.24
C GLY A 601 -58.40 -54.19 1.44
N ARG A 602 -57.78 -55.29 1.86
CA ARG A 602 -56.34 -55.37 2.16
C ARG A 602 -55.62 -56.26 1.15
N TRP A 603 -54.38 -55.92 0.78
CA TRP A 603 -53.53 -56.74 -0.13
C TRP A 603 -52.30 -57.34 0.53
N LYS A 604 -51.97 -56.92 1.76
CA LYS A 604 -50.91 -57.46 2.61
C LYS A 604 -51.29 -57.33 4.07
#